data_AF-A0AAV4SKI8-F1
#
_entry.id   AF-A0AAV4SKI8-F1
#
_cell.length_a   1.000
_cell.length_b   1.000
_cell.length_c   1.000
_cell.angle_alpha   90.00
_cell.angle_beta   90.00
_cell.angle_gamma   90.00
#
_symmetry.space_group_name_H-M   'P 1'
#
loop_
_entity.id
_entity.type
_entity.pdbx_description
1 polymer ?
#
loop_
_entity_poly.entity_id
_entity_poly.type
_entity_poly.pdbx_seq_one_letter_code
_entity_poly.pdbx_strand_id
1 'polypeptide(L)'
;MPFSSDVCMFQTYVADIFMSQSWKDDRLQLPENMTSKYRLLPISWLKKMWRPDSFFKNAKRVTFQEMTIPNHYIWLYSDKTILYMVK
;
A
#
# COMPACT_ATOMS: atom_id res chain seq x y z
N MET A 1 10.52 -16.86 47.61
CA MET A 1 11.11 -16.01 46.56
C MET A 1 10.23 -16.17 45.33
N PRO A 2 9.39 -15.18 44.94
CA PRO A 2 8.57 -15.33 43.76
C PRO A 2 9.41 -14.97 42.53
N PHE A 3 9.42 -15.87 41.56
CA PHE A 3 9.92 -15.64 40.21
C PHE A 3 9.12 -14.48 39.60
N SER A 4 9.80 -13.40 39.21
CA SER A 4 9.19 -12.32 38.41
C SER A 4 8.70 -12.93 37.09
N SER A 5 7.39 -13.14 37.01
CA SER A 5 6.68 -13.62 35.83
C SER A 5 6.33 -12.47 34.87
N ASP A 6 7.18 -11.45 34.76
CA ASP A 6 6.95 -10.29 33.89
C ASP A 6 7.50 -10.48 32.48
N VAL A 7 7.72 -11.73 32.05
CA VAL A 7 8.19 -12.09 30.70
C VAL A 7 7.08 -12.78 29.91
N CYS A 8 5.86 -12.25 29.92
CA CYS A 8 4.89 -12.48 28.85
C CYS A 8 3.68 -11.55 29.05
N MET A 9 3.63 -10.38 28.40
CA MET A 9 2.40 -9.58 28.50
C MET A 9 1.72 -9.32 27.16
N PHE A 10 2.42 -9.26 26.03
CA PHE A 10 1.78 -9.40 24.72
C PHE A 10 2.77 -10.00 23.71
N GLN A 11 2.47 -11.16 23.10
CA GLN A 11 3.15 -11.64 21.89
C GLN A 11 2.87 -10.67 20.73
N THR A 12 3.54 -9.52 20.75
CA THR A 12 3.38 -8.43 19.81
C THR A 12 4.75 -7.91 19.42
N TYR A 13 4.94 -7.70 18.13
CA TYR A 13 6.13 -7.06 17.59
C TYR A 13 5.73 -5.73 16.94
N VAL A 14 6.70 -4.81 16.84
CA VAL A 14 6.59 -3.58 16.06
C VAL A 14 7.45 -3.76 14.82
N ALA A 15 6.91 -3.44 13.65
CA ALA A 15 7.63 -3.48 12.39
C ALA A 15 7.25 -2.26 11.54
N ASP A 16 8.25 -1.63 10.94
CA ASP A 16 8.06 -0.64 9.89
C ASP A 16 8.06 -1.36 8.55
N ILE A 17 6.97 -1.24 7.80
CA ILE A 17 6.73 -2.00 6.57
C ILE A 17 6.49 -1.01 5.43
N PHE A 18 7.31 -1.11 4.39
CA PHE A 18 7.00 -0.52 3.09
C PHE A 18 6.18 -1.52 2.29
N MET A 19 4.98 -1.11 1.87
CA MET A 19 4.06 -1.99 1.17
C MET A 19 3.94 -1.58 -0.29
N SER A 20 4.19 -2.53 -1.19
CA SER A 20 3.89 -2.40 -2.62
C SER A 20 2.87 -3.44 -3.03
N GLN A 21 1.96 -3.03 -3.90
CA GLN A 21 0.90 -3.86 -4.45
C GLN A 21 0.87 -3.67 -5.95
N SER A 22 0.87 -4.78 -6.68
CA SER A 22 0.63 -4.76 -8.12
C SER A 22 -0.66 -5.51 -8.43
N TRP A 23 -1.48 -4.93 -9.30
CA TRP A 23 -2.64 -5.60 -9.86
C TRP A 23 -2.84 -5.15 -11.30
N LYS A 24 -3.47 -6.00 -12.10
CA LYS A 24 -3.87 -5.67 -13.47
C LYS A 24 -5.37 -5.39 -13.48
N ASP A 25 -5.78 -4.27 -14.08
CA ASP A 25 -7.19 -3.92 -14.21
C ASP A 25 -7.55 -3.71 -15.68
N ASP A 26 -8.18 -4.72 -16.28
CA ASP A 26 -8.55 -4.72 -17.70
C ASP A 26 -9.65 -3.69 -18.05
N ARG A 27 -10.37 -3.16 -17.05
CA ARG A 27 -11.43 -2.14 -17.22
C ARG A 27 -10.86 -0.76 -17.58
N LEU A 28 -9.57 -0.53 -17.31
CA LEU A 28 -8.91 0.73 -17.69
C LEU A 28 -8.74 0.80 -19.20
N GLN A 29 -9.35 1.82 -19.80
CA GLN A 29 -9.10 2.20 -21.18
C GLN A 29 -7.96 3.21 -21.22
N LEU A 30 -6.83 2.79 -21.79
CA LEU A 30 -5.67 3.65 -21.98
C LEU A 30 -5.76 4.32 -23.35
N PRO A 31 -5.35 5.58 -23.49
CA PRO A 31 -5.26 6.23 -24.80
C PRO A 31 -4.23 5.49 -25.66
N GLU A 32 -4.59 5.24 -26.93
CA GLU A 32 -3.77 4.51 -27.91
C GLU A 32 -2.39 5.17 -28.13
N ASN A 33 -2.32 6.49 -27.92
CA ASN A 33 -1.11 7.31 -28.06
C ASN A 33 -0.23 7.32 -26.79
N MET A 34 -0.20 6.25 -26.00
CA MET A 34 0.69 6.15 -24.85
C MET A 34 2.09 5.72 -25.28
N THR A 35 2.94 6.68 -25.60
CA THR A 35 4.35 6.44 -25.99
C THR A 35 5.22 5.98 -24.82
N SER A 36 4.88 6.38 -23.59
CA SER A 36 5.63 6.02 -22.38
C SER A 36 5.24 4.65 -21.86
N LYS A 37 6.23 3.83 -21.46
CA LYS A 37 6.02 2.50 -20.86
C LYS A 37 5.19 2.54 -19.58
N TYR A 38 5.27 3.63 -18.83
CA TYR A 38 4.50 3.88 -17.61
C TYR A 38 4.17 5.37 -17.45
N ARG A 39 3.17 5.68 -16.63
CA ARG A 39 2.85 7.04 -16.17
C ARG A 39 2.65 7.05 -14.66
N LEU A 40 3.13 8.11 -14.02
CA LEU A 40 2.82 8.37 -12.62
C LEU A 40 1.42 9.00 -12.53
N LEU A 41 0.54 8.45 -11.70
CA LEU A 41 -0.80 8.99 -11.48
C LEU A 41 -0.86 9.82 -10.18
N PRO A 42 -1.65 10.91 -10.16
CA PRO A 42 -1.95 11.61 -8.92
C PRO A 42 -2.69 10.72 -7.91
N ILE A 43 -2.38 10.87 -6.62
CA ILE A 43 -3.01 10.12 -5.52
C ILE A 43 -4.54 10.27 -5.50
N SER A 44 -5.07 11.40 -5.97
CA SER A 44 -6.51 11.65 -6.08
C SER A 44 -7.27 10.60 -6.91
N TRP A 45 -6.58 9.90 -7.81
CA TRP A 45 -7.16 8.82 -8.62
C TRP A 45 -7.49 7.58 -7.80
N LEU A 46 -6.80 7.31 -6.69
CA LEU A 46 -7.15 6.18 -5.81
C LEU A 46 -8.58 6.26 -5.28
N LYS A 47 -9.14 7.48 -5.15
CA LYS A 47 -10.53 7.65 -4.72
C LYS A 47 -11.55 7.25 -5.79
N LYS A 48 -11.14 7.17 -7.05
CA LYS A 48 -12.01 6.87 -8.21
C LYS A 48 -11.71 5.53 -8.86
N MET A 49 -10.65 4.85 -8.42
CA MET A 49 -10.18 3.60 -8.98
C MET A 49 -10.43 2.46 -7.99
N TRP A 50 -10.77 1.29 -8.52
CA TRP A 50 -10.83 0.10 -7.71
C TRP A 50 -9.43 -0.32 -7.25
N ARG A 51 -9.30 -0.70 -5.98
CA ARG A 51 -8.07 -1.24 -5.41
C ARG A 51 -8.39 -2.46 -4.54
N PRO A 52 -7.46 -3.40 -4.37
CA PRO A 52 -7.63 -4.49 -3.42
C PRO A 52 -7.62 -3.97 -1.98
N ASP A 53 -8.66 -4.28 -1.22
CA ASP A 53 -8.73 -3.97 0.22
C ASP A 53 -7.81 -4.91 1.00
N SER A 54 -6.55 -4.50 1.19
CA SER A 54 -5.58 -5.24 1.99
C SER A 54 -5.55 -4.74 3.42
N PHE A 55 -5.68 -5.67 4.36
CA PHE A 55 -5.65 -5.38 5.79
C PHE A 55 -4.80 -6.42 6.53
N PHE A 56 -4.14 -5.99 7.59
CA PHE A 56 -3.33 -6.87 8.43
C PHE A 56 -4.21 -7.53 9.49
N LYS A 57 -4.62 -8.79 9.25
CA LYS A 57 -5.48 -9.57 10.16
C LYS A 57 -4.98 -9.63 11.60
N ASN A 58 -3.66 -9.66 11.79
CA ASN A 58 -3.02 -9.86 13.10
C ASN A 58 -2.49 -8.55 13.71
N ALA A 59 -2.73 -7.40 13.06
CA ALA A 59 -2.24 -6.14 13.60
C ALA A 59 -3.12 -5.69 14.76
N LYS A 60 -2.54 -5.64 15.97
CA LYS A 60 -3.22 -5.07 17.14
C LYS A 60 -3.37 -3.55 17.05
N ARG A 61 -2.42 -2.89 16.39
CA ARG A 61 -2.46 -1.44 16.09
C ARG A 61 -1.69 -1.19 14.80
N VAL A 62 -2.28 -0.44 13.89
CA VAL A 62 -1.62 0.05 12.67
C VAL A 62 -1.64 1.55 12.73
N THR A 63 -0.46 2.17 12.62
CA THR A 63 -0.34 3.61 12.48
C THR A 63 0.17 3.89 11.08
N PHE A 64 -0.63 4.57 10.26
CA PHE A 64 -0.14 5.10 9.00
C PHE A 64 0.69 6.35 9.31
N GLN A 65 1.94 6.39 8.84
CA GLN A 65 2.74 7.59 8.94
C GLN A 65 2.22 8.63 7.94
N GLU A 66 1.27 9.45 8.38
CA GLU A 66 0.86 10.66 7.67
C GLU A 66 1.93 11.76 7.91
N MET A 67 3.15 11.56 7.39
CA MET A 67 4.04 12.71 7.23
C MET A 67 3.42 13.68 6.22
N THR A 68 3.77 14.96 6.35
CA THR A 68 3.19 16.15 5.71
C THR A 68 2.96 16.06 4.19
N ILE A 69 3.55 15.05 3.53
CA ILE A 69 3.26 14.65 2.15
C ILE A 69 2.98 13.12 2.17
N PRO A 70 1.77 12.66 1.82
CA PRO A 70 1.49 11.23 1.74
C PRO A 70 2.40 10.59 0.68
N ASN A 71 3.29 9.69 1.10
CA ASN A 71 4.25 8.98 0.25
C ASN A 71 3.58 7.84 -0.54
N HIS A 72 2.50 8.16 -1.23
CA HIS A 72 1.72 7.21 -2.01
C HIS A 72 2.07 7.41 -3.49
N TYR A 73 2.63 6.39 -4.11
CA TYR A 73 2.99 6.41 -5.51
C TYR A 73 2.14 5.42 -6.28
N ILE A 74 1.66 5.84 -7.45
CA ILE A 74 0.86 5.01 -8.35
C ILE A 74 1.52 5.07 -9.72
N TRP A 75 1.99 3.92 -10.20
CA TRP A 75 2.45 3.77 -11.57
C TRP A 75 1.41 2.98 -12.37
N LEU A 76 1.00 3.55 -13.50
CA LEU A 76 0.16 2.89 -14.49
C LEU A 76 1.02 2.51 -15.68
N TYR A 77 1.11 1.22 -15.95
CA TYR A 77 1.83 0.66 -17.09
C TYR A 77 0.93 0.55 -18.32
N SER A 78 1.54 0.52 -19.51
CA SER A 78 0.81 0.40 -20.79
C SER A 78 0.09 -0.94 -20.97
N ASP A 79 0.46 -1.96 -20.20
CA ASP A 79 -0.17 -3.29 -20.16
C ASP A 79 -1.38 -3.35 -19.20
N LYS A 80 -1.84 -2.19 -18.70
CA LYS A 80 -2.89 -2.03 -17.68
C LYS A 80 -2.52 -2.56 -16.30
N THR A 81 -1.23 -2.81 -16.06
CA THR A 81 -0.74 -3.10 -14.71
C THR A 81 -0.66 -1.80 -13.92
N ILE A 82 -1.14 -1.83 -12.68
CA ILE A 82 -1.02 -0.76 -11.70
C ILE A 82 -0.08 -1.22 -10.60
N LEU A 83 0.89 -0.38 -10.26
CA LEU A 83 1.74 -0.54 -9.09
C LEU A 83 1.43 0.59 -8.11
N TYR A 84 0.92 0.22 -6.95
CA TYR A 84 0.71 1.11 -5.82
C TYR A 84 1.78 0.86 -4.78
N MET A 85 2.40 1.92 -4.29
CA MET A 85 3.39 1.85 -3.24
C MET A 85 3.04 2.86 -2.16
N VAL A 86 3.03 2.38 -0.93
CA VAL A 86 2.89 3.20 0.27
C VAL A 86 4.14 3.04 1.11
N LYS A 87 4.76 4.19 1.39
CA LYS A 87 5.90 4.28 2.29
C LYS A 87 5.44 4.58 3.71
#